data_AF-A0A484G9V9-F1
#
_entry.id   AF-A0A484G9V9-F1
#
_cell.length_a   1.000
_cell.length_b   1.000
_cell.length_c   1.000
_cell.angle_alpha   90.00
_cell.angle_beta   90.00
_cell.angle_gamma   90.00
#
_symmetry.space_group_name_H-M   'P 1'
#
loop_
_entity.id
_entity.type
_entity.pdbx_description
1 polymer ?
#
loop_
_entity_poly.entity_id
_entity_poly.type
_entity_poly.pdbx_seq_one_letter_code
_entity_poly.pdbx_strand_id
1 'polypeptide(L)'
;MLSSVVAKLLSAAAAVSACAPPTEPLSDNIPAGFGIQVQNASAPVVHNRYLNLWAAGGGDQHLYLSPAGAAAFNLTLVDGVLSRGNIHAVINGEYTADDNTTKLFMTQRGDPKALFQPVYGCNPDTDAVQVELDFVARAALPGGFICVRSASGDRHEFRYSPPGNTAYRADRPCYEVTLALVPAPTA
;
A
#
# COMPACT_ATOMS: atom_id res chain seq x y z
N MET A 1 15.20 45.20 39.28
CA MET A 1 14.90 44.79 37.89
C MET A 1 14.44 43.35 37.94
N LEU A 2 13.13 43.09 37.81
CA LEU A 2 12.57 41.74 37.85
C LEU A 2 12.66 41.12 36.45
N SER A 3 13.45 40.06 36.29
CA SER A 3 13.46 39.24 35.07
C SER A 3 12.25 38.33 35.05
N SER A 4 11.36 38.56 34.08
CA SER A 4 10.20 37.71 33.80
C SER A 4 10.63 36.52 32.95
N VAL A 5 10.66 35.32 33.53
CA VAL A 5 10.86 34.06 32.79
C VAL A 5 9.50 33.62 32.23
N VAL A 6 9.32 33.74 30.92
CA VAL A 6 8.14 33.21 30.23
C VAL A 6 8.41 31.75 29.85
N ALA A 7 7.78 30.82 30.56
CA ALA A 7 7.75 29.41 30.20
C ALA A 7 6.67 29.19 29.11
N LYS A 8 7.10 28.88 27.89
CA LYS A 8 6.19 28.38 26.84
C LYS A 8 5.97 26.88 27.05
N LEU A 9 4.85 26.52 27.67
CA LEU A 9 4.34 25.16 27.65
C LEU A 9 3.85 24.85 26.23
N LEU A 10 4.55 23.97 25.51
CA LEU A 10 4.00 23.32 24.31
C LEU A 10 3.01 22.26 24.80
N SER A 11 1.72 22.54 24.67
CA SER A 11 0.70 21.51 24.80
C SER A 11 0.81 20.58 23.59
N ALA A 12 1.39 19.40 23.78
CA ALA A 12 1.24 18.30 22.85
C ALA A 12 -0.22 17.82 22.93
N ALA A 13 -1.07 18.27 22.00
CA ALA A 13 -2.38 17.69 21.83
C ALA A 13 -2.19 16.24 21.36
N ALA A 14 -2.39 15.28 22.25
CA ALA A 14 -2.58 13.89 21.84
C ALA A 14 -3.87 13.87 21.02
N ALA A 15 -3.76 13.73 19.70
CA ALA A 15 -4.90 13.43 18.85
C ALA A 15 -5.37 12.02 19.27
N VAL A 16 -6.39 11.96 20.12
CA VAL A 16 -7.14 10.73 20.34
C VAL A 16 -7.89 10.50 19.04
N SER A 17 -7.45 9.53 18.23
CA SER A 17 -8.21 9.15 17.04
C SER A 17 -9.60 8.72 17.49
N ALA A 18 -10.62 9.37 16.94
CA ALA A 18 -12.02 9.07 17.24
C ALA A 18 -12.48 7.74 16.59
N CYS A 19 -11.64 7.16 15.73
CA CYS A 19 -11.90 5.92 15.05
C CYS A 19 -11.77 4.72 16.00
N ALA A 20 -12.82 3.91 16.07
CA ALA A 20 -12.81 2.62 16.75
C ALA A 20 -13.07 1.51 15.72
N PRO A 21 -12.02 0.94 15.11
CA PRO A 21 -12.15 -0.18 14.18
C PRO A 21 -12.85 -1.38 14.84
N PRO A 22 -13.80 -2.04 14.15
CA PRO A 22 -14.30 -3.32 14.60
C PRO A 22 -13.17 -4.35 14.73
N THR A 23 -13.33 -5.31 15.65
CA THR A 23 -12.37 -6.40 15.86
C THR A 23 -12.76 -7.69 15.17
N GLU A 24 -13.92 -7.72 14.51
CA GLU A 24 -14.41 -8.91 13.81
C GLU A 24 -13.49 -9.25 12.64
N PRO A 25 -13.12 -10.53 12.46
CA PRO A 25 -12.27 -10.93 11.36
C PRO A 25 -12.98 -10.72 10.03
N LEU A 26 -12.23 -10.20 9.05
CA LEU A 26 -12.69 -10.06 7.68
C LEU A 26 -12.30 -11.29 6.85
N SER A 27 -13.19 -11.66 5.92
CA SER A 27 -12.93 -12.68 4.91
C SER A 27 -11.69 -12.33 4.09
N ASP A 28 -10.83 -13.32 3.85
CA ASP A 28 -9.71 -13.25 2.90
C ASP A 28 -10.16 -13.33 1.42
N ASN A 29 -11.47 -13.49 1.22
CA ASN A 29 -12.13 -13.49 -0.08
C ASN A 29 -13.05 -12.26 -0.21
N ILE A 30 -12.81 -11.44 -1.24
CA ILE A 30 -13.62 -10.25 -1.60
C ILE A 30 -13.94 -10.36 -3.10
N PRO A 31 -15.11 -10.92 -3.47
CA PRO A 31 -15.46 -11.18 -4.87
C PRO A 31 -15.98 -9.94 -5.61
N ALA A 32 -16.42 -8.91 -4.87
CA ALA A 32 -16.86 -7.65 -5.46
C ALA A 32 -15.65 -6.84 -5.95
N GLY A 33 -15.79 -6.17 -7.10
CA GLY A 33 -14.76 -5.29 -7.64
C GLY A 33 -14.47 -4.10 -6.72
N PHE A 34 -13.20 -3.89 -6.40
CA PHE A 34 -12.73 -2.72 -5.65
C PHE A 34 -11.49 -2.08 -6.30
N GLY A 35 -11.18 -0.87 -5.88
CA GLY A 35 -9.89 -0.23 -6.10
C GLY A 35 -9.09 -0.12 -4.80
N ILE A 36 -7.84 0.30 -4.93
CA ILE A 36 -6.97 0.57 -3.78
C ILE A 36 -6.53 2.03 -3.82
N GLN A 37 -6.76 2.75 -2.72
CA GLN A 37 -6.15 4.05 -2.46
C GLN A 37 -4.98 3.88 -1.51
N VAL A 38 -3.84 4.42 -1.90
CA VAL A 38 -2.61 4.39 -1.11
C VAL A 38 -2.61 5.53 -0.11
N GLN A 39 -2.33 5.25 1.15
CA GLN A 39 -2.32 6.24 2.22
C GLN A 39 -0.97 6.23 2.97
N ASN A 40 -0.40 7.43 3.13
CA ASN A 40 0.72 7.72 4.00
C ASN A 40 0.79 9.25 4.17
N ALA A 41 0.15 9.79 5.21
CA ALA A 41 0.06 11.24 5.44
C ALA A 41 1.43 11.92 5.58
N SER A 42 2.46 11.19 6.02
CA SER A 42 3.84 11.68 6.12
C SER A 42 4.58 11.74 4.77
N ALA A 43 4.02 11.14 3.72
CA ALA A 43 4.57 11.13 2.37
C ALA A 43 3.54 11.61 1.33
N PRO A 44 3.30 12.93 1.22
CA PRO A 44 2.28 13.50 0.33
C PRO A 44 2.40 13.09 -1.14
N VAL A 45 3.60 12.74 -1.60
CA VAL A 45 3.85 12.32 -2.99
C VAL A 45 3.18 10.99 -3.34
N VAL A 46 2.92 10.12 -2.36
CA VAL A 46 2.22 8.84 -2.56
C VAL A 46 0.81 8.82 -1.98
N HIS A 47 0.52 9.72 -1.03
CA HIS A 47 -0.74 9.77 -0.29
C HIS A 47 -1.96 10.09 -1.17
N ASN A 48 -3.06 9.40 -0.92
CA ASN A 48 -4.36 9.55 -1.57
C ASN A 48 -4.34 9.34 -3.09
N ARG A 49 -3.33 8.62 -3.60
CA ARG A 49 -3.24 8.19 -4.99
C ARG A 49 -3.79 6.79 -5.16
N TYR A 50 -4.39 6.51 -6.31
CA TYR A 50 -4.97 5.20 -6.61
C TYR A 50 -3.93 4.26 -7.19
N LEU A 51 -4.06 2.97 -6.89
CA LEU A 51 -3.37 1.92 -7.62
C LEU A 51 -3.95 1.84 -9.04
N ASN A 52 -3.06 1.99 -10.01
CA ASN A 52 -3.30 1.78 -11.42
C ASN A 52 -2.47 0.59 -11.94
N LEU A 53 -2.93 0.01 -13.03
CA LEU A 53 -2.29 -1.11 -13.70
C LEU A 53 -1.77 -0.69 -15.07
N TRP A 54 -0.49 -0.95 -15.33
CA TRP A 54 0.17 -0.65 -16.58
C TRP A 54 0.56 -1.94 -17.29
N ALA A 55 0.12 -2.12 -18.53
CA ALA A 55 0.46 -3.30 -19.33
C ALA A 55 1.98 -3.43 -19.54
N ALA A 56 2.55 -4.50 -19.01
CA ALA A 56 3.89 -4.96 -19.32
C ALA A 56 3.76 -6.19 -20.23
N GLY A 57 4.65 -6.36 -21.20
CA GLY A 57 4.52 -7.43 -22.21
C GLY A 57 4.26 -8.82 -21.61
N GLY A 58 3.68 -9.72 -22.41
CA GLY A 58 3.39 -11.09 -21.96
C GLY A 58 2.16 -11.25 -21.06
N GLY A 59 1.29 -10.23 -21.01
CA GLY A 59 0.05 -10.24 -20.20
C GLY A 59 0.24 -9.75 -18.76
N ASP A 60 1.45 -9.37 -18.39
CA ASP A 60 1.77 -8.83 -17.06
C ASP A 60 1.20 -7.42 -16.89
N GLN A 61 0.94 -7.04 -15.64
CA GLN A 61 0.52 -5.69 -15.29
C GLN A 61 1.40 -5.17 -14.15
N HIS A 62 2.12 -4.08 -14.38
CA HIS A 62 2.84 -3.40 -13.32
C HIS A 62 1.88 -2.56 -12.48
N LEU A 63 2.07 -2.58 -11.16
CA LEU A 63 1.34 -1.71 -10.24
C LEU A 63 2.08 -0.37 -10.19
N TYR A 64 1.36 0.70 -10.49
CA TYR A 64 1.83 2.08 -10.35
C TYR A 64 0.78 2.92 -9.64
N LEU A 65 1.17 4.06 -9.08
CA LEU A 65 0.20 5.06 -8.64
C LEU A 65 -0.32 5.89 -9.83
N SER A 66 -1.60 6.25 -9.78
CA SER A 66 -2.21 7.25 -10.66
C SER A 66 -1.39 8.54 -10.67
N PRO A 67 -1.21 9.22 -11.81
CA PRO A 67 -1.90 9.01 -13.09
C PRO A 67 -1.27 7.93 -13.99
N ALA A 68 -0.18 7.27 -13.57
CA ALA A 68 0.49 6.30 -14.42
C ALA A 68 -0.31 4.99 -14.52
N GLY A 69 -0.63 4.56 -15.74
CA GLY A 69 -1.36 3.32 -16.00
C GLY A 69 -2.87 3.53 -16.01
N ALA A 70 -3.62 2.45 -16.23
CA ALA A 70 -5.08 2.47 -16.25
C ALA A 70 -5.64 2.30 -14.83
N ALA A 71 -6.75 3.00 -14.54
CA ALA A 71 -7.47 2.85 -13.29
C ALA A 71 -7.90 1.38 -13.05
N ALA A 72 -7.74 0.91 -11.81
CA ALA A 72 -8.05 -0.47 -11.43
C ALA A 72 -9.08 -0.48 -10.28
N PHE A 73 -10.36 -0.59 -10.64
CA PHE A 73 -11.48 -0.68 -9.69
C PHE A 73 -12.24 -2.02 -9.79
N ASN A 74 -11.69 -2.96 -10.54
CA ASN A 74 -12.19 -4.32 -10.71
C ASN A 74 -11.23 -5.35 -10.11
N LEU A 75 -10.49 -4.96 -9.07
CA LEU A 75 -9.66 -5.87 -8.30
C LEU A 75 -10.56 -6.73 -7.41
N THR A 76 -10.14 -7.97 -7.17
CA THR A 76 -10.77 -8.88 -6.22
C THR A 76 -9.70 -9.42 -5.26
N LEU A 77 -10.14 -10.02 -4.16
CA LEU A 77 -9.27 -10.77 -3.27
C LEU A 77 -9.73 -12.23 -3.27
N VAL A 78 -8.81 -13.16 -3.53
CA VAL A 78 -9.08 -14.60 -3.56
C VAL A 78 -8.05 -15.29 -2.68
N ASP A 79 -8.49 -15.89 -1.58
CA ASP A 79 -7.64 -16.54 -0.56
C ASP A 79 -6.44 -15.66 -0.16
N GLY A 80 -6.71 -14.37 0.10
CA GLY A 80 -5.70 -13.38 0.47
C GLY A 80 -4.82 -12.88 -0.68
N VAL A 81 -5.07 -13.28 -1.93
CA VAL A 81 -4.29 -12.85 -3.10
C VAL A 81 -5.05 -11.81 -3.92
N LEU A 82 -4.48 -10.60 -4.04
CA LEU A 82 -5.03 -9.54 -4.89
C LEU A 82 -5.03 -9.99 -6.36
N SER A 83 -6.19 -9.97 -7.00
CA SER A 83 -6.43 -10.57 -8.31
C SER A 83 -7.24 -9.67 -9.25
N ARG A 84 -7.13 -9.91 -10.56
CA ARG A 84 -7.94 -9.28 -11.60
C ARG A 84 -8.15 -10.27 -12.76
N GLY A 85 -9.27 -10.97 -12.76
CA GLY A 85 -9.46 -12.09 -13.68
C GLY A 85 -8.46 -13.21 -13.39
N ASN A 86 -7.64 -13.61 -14.37
CA ASN A 86 -6.67 -14.70 -14.23
C ASN A 86 -5.27 -14.24 -13.75
N ILE A 87 -5.02 -12.93 -13.64
CA ILE A 87 -3.77 -12.39 -13.11
C ILE A 87 -3.89 -12.06 -11.63
N HIS A 88 -2.78 -12.19 -10.91
CA HIS A 88 -2.72 -12.03 -9.47
C HIS A 88 -1.40 -11.36 -9.05
N ALA A 89 -1.41 -10.65 -7.93
CA ALA A 89 -0.27 -9.92 -7.41
C ALA A 89 0.83 -10.89 -6.92
N VAL A 90 2.05 -10.67 -7.40
CA VAL A 90 3.23 -11.45 -7.07
C VAL A 90 4.42 -10.56 -6.73
N ILE A 91 5.35 -11.10 -5.97
CA ILE A 91 6.61 -10.47 -5.58
C ILE A 91 7.75 -11.30 -6.16
N ASN A 92 8.11 -11.00 -7.40
CA ASN A 92 9.27 -11.58 -8.07
C ASN A 92 9.70 -10.78 -9.30
N GLY A 93 9.35 -9.49 -9.36
CA GLY A 93 9.80 -8.65 -10.45
C GLY A 93 11.27 -8.28 -10.24
N GLU A 94 11.63 -7.07 -10.68
CA GLU A 94 12.98 -6.55 -10.48
C GLU A 94 13.33 -6.41 -8.98
N TYR A 95 14.35 -7.15 -8.53
CA TYR A 95 15.04 -6.91 -7.27
C TYR A 95 16.03 -5.76 -7.43
N THR A 96 16.06 -4.82 -6.48
CA THR A 96 17.05 -3.74 -6.43
C THR A 96 17.84 -3.86 -5.14
N ALA A 97 19.14 -4.16 -5.25
CA ALA A 97 20.02 -4.36 -4.11
C ALA A 97 20.19 -3.10 -3.25
N ASP A 98 20.29 -1.92 -3.89
CA ASP A 98 20.56 -0.63 -3.23
C ASP A 98 19.55 -0.23 -2.15
N ASP A 99 18.29 -0.63 -2.30
CA ASP A 99 17.22 -0.42 -1.32
C ASP A 99 16.64 -1.75 -0.81
N ASN A 100 17.23 -2.88 -1.22
CA ASN A 100 16.83 -4.23 -0.87
C ASN A 100 15.31 -4.46 -1.00
N THR A 101 14.74 -4.01 -2.12
CA THR A 101 13.31 -4.18 -2.42
C THR A 101 13.09 -5.02 -3.66
N THR A 102 11.94 -5.70 -3.74
CA THR A 102 11.52 -6.48 -4.92
C THR A 102 10.23 -5.91 -5.49
N LYS A 103 10.18 -5.75 -6.81
CA LYS A 103 8.98 -5.24 -7.50
C LYS A 103 7.76 -6.14 -7.33
N LEU A 104 6.62 -5.52 -7.03
CA LEU A 104 5.30 -6.14 -7.17
C LEU A 104 4.74 -5.89 -8.58
N PHE A 105 4.14 -6.93 -9.14
CA PHE A 105 3.41 -6.86 -10.40
C PHE A 105 2.31 -7.93 -10.38
N MET A 106 1.39 -7.89 -11.34
CA MET A 106 0.38 -8.94 -11.52
C MET A 106 0.69 -9.78 -12.75
N THR A 107 0.53 -11.09 -12.63
CA THR A 107 0.74 -12.04 -13.71
C THR A 107 -0.14 -13.27 -13.54
N GLN A 108 -0.24 -14.10 -14.58
CA GLN A 108 -0.86 -15.42 -14.55
C GLN A 108 0.12 -16.52 -14.09
N ARG A 109 1.43 -16.22 -14.04
CA ARG A 109 2.48 -17.18 -13.69
C ARG A 109 2.46 -17.56 -12.21
N GLY A 110 3.03 -18.73 -11.87
CA GLY A 110 3.17 -19.21 -10.49
C GLY A 110 4.26 -18.51 -9.66
N ASP A 111 4.55 -17.23 -9.92
CA ASP A 111 5.50 -16.44 -9.14
C ASP A 111 5.03 -16.33 -7.67
N PRO A 112 5.95 -16.13 -6.70
CA PRO A 112 5.60 -15.96 -5.28
C PRO A 112 4.49 -14.92 -5.05
N LYS A 113 3.33 -15.36 -4.55
CA LYS A 113 2.17 -14.47 -4.34
C LYS A 113 2.44 -13.47 -3.22
N ALA A 114 1.89 -12.26 -3.38
CA ALA A 114 1.71 -11.35 -2.26
C ALA A 114 0.42 -11.76 -1.52
N LEU A 115 0.58 -12.18 -0.26
CA LEU A 115 -0.54 -12.56 0.60
C LEU A 115 -0.92 -11.38 1.48
N PHE A 116 -2.21 -11.11 1.53
CA PHE A 116 -2.83 -10.03 2.29
C PHE A 116 -3.96 -10.56 3.17
N GLN A 117 -4.18 -9.89 4.29
CA GLN A 117 -5.33 -10.08 5.16
C GLN A 117 -6.12 -8.78 5.20
N PRO A 118 -7.42 -8.79 4.86
CA PRO A 118 -8.27 -7.64 5.11
C PRO A 118 -8.38 -7.36 6.60
N VAL A 119 -8.21 -6.10 6.97
CA VAL A 119 -8.36 -5.61 8.36
C VAL A 119 -9.19 -4.33 8.36
N TYR A 120 -9.79 -4.03 9.50
CA TYR A 120 -10.36 -2.70 9.72
C TYR A 120 -9.25 -1.74 10.17
N GLY A 121 -9.26 -0.54 9.60
CA GLY A 121 -8.37 0.54 9.99
C GLY A 121 -9.08 1.88 9.93
N CYS A 122 -8.28 2.94 10.03
CA CYS A 122 -8.78 4.30 10.18
C CYS A 122 -8.18 5.17 9.08
N ASN A 123 -9.06 5.85 8.34
CA ASN A 123 -8.62 6.82 7.37
C ASN A 123 -7.86 7.96 8.08
N PRO A 124 -6.60 8.24 7.73
CA PRO A 124 -5.76 9.16 8.47
C PRO A 124 -6.18 10.63 8.34
N ASP A 125 -7.03 10.95 7.36
CA ASP A 125 -7.49 12.33 7.09
C ASP A 125 -8.86 12.62 7.71
N THR A 126 -9.68 11.58 7.92
CA THR A 126 -11.10 11.74 8.27
C THR A 126 -11.53 10.98 9.52
N ASP A 127 -10.66 10.15 10.10
CA ASP A 127 -10.98 9.21 11.19
C ASP A 127 -12.13 8.23 10.85
N ALA A 128 -12.54 8.14 9.58
CA ALA A 128 -13.56 7.19 9.16
C ALA A 128 -13.00 5.75 9.20
N VAL A 129 -13.79 4.81 9.70
CA VAL A 129 -13.46 3.37 9.61
C VAL A 129 -13.42 2.97 8.14
N GLN A 130 -12.38 2.24 7.76
CA GLN A 130 -12.17 1.71 6.42
C GLN A 130 -11.68 0.26 6.47
N VAL A 131 -11.70 -0.42 5.33
CA VAL A 131 -11.05 -1.73 5.15
C VAL A 131 -9.70 -1.51 4.47
N GLU A 132 -8.68 -2.19 4.95
CA GLU A 132 -7.31 -2.12 4.46
C GLU A 132 -6.81 -3.52 4.13
N LEU A 133 -5.84 -3.63 3.21
CA LEU A 133 -5.09 -4.86 3.01
C LEU A 133 -3.80 -4.81 3.81
N ASP A 134 -3.74 -5.56 4.90
CA ASP A 134 -2.51 -5.79 5.64
C ASP A 134 -1.66 -6.84 4.93
N PHE A 135 -0.36 -6.59 4.80
CA PHE A 135 0.53 -7.50 4.10
C PHE A 135 1.02 -8.61 5.04
N VAL A 136 0.80 -9.86 4.65
CA VAL A 136 1.09 -11.03 5.48
C VAL A 136 2.43 -11.66 5.10
N ALA A 137 2.60 -11.96 3.81
CA ALA A 137 3.74 -12.77 3.36
C ALA A 137 4.01 -12.68 1.86
N ARG A 138 5.25 -12.98 1.50
CA ARG A 138 5.67 -13.35 0.14
C ARG A 138 5.69 -14.87 0.03
N ALA A 139 4.64 -15.46 -0.55
CA ALA A 139 4.42 -16.90 -0.53
C ALA A 139 4.58 -17.46 0.90
N ALA A 140 5.54 -18.35 1.14
CA ALA A 140 5.80 -18.93 2.46
C ALA A 140 6.71 -18.07 3.37
N LEU A 141 7.18 -16.90 2.91
CA LEU A 141 8.06 -16.02 3.68
C LEU A 141 7.24 -14.92 4.37
N PRO A 142 7.04 -14.98 5.70
CA PRO A 142 6.20 -14.03 6.41
C PRO A 142 6.87 -12.67 6.63
N GLY A 143 6.03 -11.65 6.78
CA GLY A 143 6.40 -10.30 7.18
C GLY A 143 7.09 -9.48 6.09
N GLY A 144 7.55 -8.29 6.49
CA GLY A 144 7.94 -7.22 5.58
C GLY A 144 6.78 -6.25 5.40
N PHE A 145 6.87 -5.38 4.40
CA PHE A 145 5.82 -4.42 4.11
C PHE A 145 5.76 -4.09 2.62
N ILE A 146 4.60 -3.61 2.18
CA ILE A 146 4.45 -3.00 0.87
C ILE A 146 4.79 -1.52 0.97
N CYS A 147 5.63 -1.08 0.06
CA CYS A 147 6.00 0.31 -0.06
C CYS A 147 5.89 0.80 -1.50
N VAL A 148 5.81 2.13 -1.66
CA VAL A 148 5.83 2.79 -2.95
C VAL A 148 7.07 3.65 -3.04
N ARG A 149 7.79 3.55 -4.17
CA ARG A 149 8.96 4.39 -4.46
C ARG A 149 8.87 5.00 -5.86
N SER A 150 9.61 6.07 -6.11
CA SER A 150 9.72 6.66 -7.45
C SER A 150 10.34 5.67 -8.44
N ALA A 151 9.93 5.76 -9.70
CA ALA A 151 10.42 5.00 -10.84
C ALA A 151 10.69 5.95 -12.02
N SER A 152 11.29 5.45 -13.09
CA SER A 152 11.59 6.27 -14.27
C SER A 152 10.33 6.93 -14.85
N GLY A 153 10.46 8.17 -15.33
CA GLY A 153 9.36 8.90 -15.97
C GLY A 153 8.29 9.43 -15.01
N ASP A 154 8.70 9.87 -13.81
CA ASP A 154 7.80 10.42 -12.76
C ASP A 154 6.68 9.45 -12.32
N ARG A 155 6.98 8.15 -12.40
CA ARG A 155 6.08 7.08 -11.97
C ARG A 155 6.41 6.64 -10.56
N HIS A 156 5.47 5.97 -9.91
CA HIS A 156 5.64 5.51 -8.54
C HIS A 156 5.19 4.05 -8.49
N GLU A 157 6.10 3.13 -8.22
CA GLU A 157 5.88 1.68 -8.31
C GLU A 157 5.78 1.01 -6.95
N PHE A 158 5.02 -0.07 -6.90
CA PHE A 158 4.85 -0.87 -5.70
C PHE A 158 6.01 -1.86 -5.55
N ARG A 159 6.51 -1.97 -4.32
CA ARG A 159 7.66 -2.77 -3.93
C ARG A 159 7.36 -3.50 -2.62
N TYR A 160 8.01 -4.64 -2.47
CA TYR A 160 8.08 -5.38 -1.22
C TYR A 160 9.43 -5.06 -0.58
N SER A 161 9.40 -4.67 0.69
CA SER A 161 10.58 -4.60 1.54
C SER A 161 10.56 -5.77 2.53
N PRO A 162 11.63 -6.58 2.61
CA PRO A 162 11.65 -7.75 3.49
C PRO A 162 11.75 -7.37 4.97
N PRO A 163 11.40 -8.30 5.89
CA PRO A 163 11.57 -8.10 7.32
C PRO A 163 12.97 -7.62 7.68
N GLY A 164 13.06 -6.60 8.55
CA GLY A 164 14.33 -6.07 9.04
C GLY A 164 15.16 -5.33 8.00
N ASN A 165 14.58 -4.94 6.85
CA ASN A 165 15.32 -4.16 5.87
C ASN A 165 15.72 -2.78 6.42
N THR A 166 17.02 -2.52 6.48
CA THR A 166 17.60 -1.23 6.89
C THR A 166 18.17 -0.44 5.72
N ALA A 167 18.16 -0.99 4.50
CA ALA A 167 18.64 -0.31 3.32
C ALA A 167 17.71 0.86 2.97
N TYR A 168 18.29 2.06 2.82
CA TYR A 168 17.54 3.28 2.55
C TYR A 168 18.23 4.11 1.47
N ARG A 169 17.44 4.60 0.51
CA ARG A 169 17.86 5.50 -0.57
C ARG A 169 17.12 6.82 -0.46
N ALA A 170 17.81 7.88 -0.04
CA ALA A 170 17.21 9.20 0.16
C ALA A 170 16.66 9.83 -1.14
N ASP A 171 17.27 9.49 -2.28
CA ASP A 171 16.87 9.95 -3.61
C ASP A 171 15.67 9.19 -4.19
N ARG A 172 15.38 8.00 -3.65
CA ARG A 172 14.27 7.13 -4.05
C ARG A 172 13.77 6.32 -2.86
N PRO A 173 13.19 6.96 -1.83
CA PRO A 173 12.73 6.28 -0.63
C PRO A 173 11.58 5.33 -0.96
N CYS A 174 11.54 4.19 -0.28
CA CYS A 174 10.38 3.31 -0.29
C CYS A 174 9.48 3.68 0.87
N TYR A 175 8.40 4.41 0.58
CA TYR A 175 7.43 4.82 1.57
C TYR A 175 6.54 3.62 1.89
N GLU A 176 6.58 3.10 3.11
CA GLU A 176 5.58 2.15 3.60
C GLU A 176 4.19 2.77 3.48
N VAL A 177 3.20 1.97 3.08
CA VAL A 177 1.87 2.50 2.77
C VAL A 177 0.76 1.61 3.31
N THR A 178 -0.33 2.26 3.72
CA THR A 178 -1.63 1.61 3.90
C THR A 178 -2.31 1.44 2.54
N LEU A 179 -2.89 0.26 2.31
CA LEU A 179 -3.64 -0.09 1.11
C LEU A 179 -5.14 -0.11 1.42
N ALA A 180 -5.79 1.06 1.39
CA ALA A 180 -7.21 1.19 1.70
C ALA A 180 -8.09 0.74 0.53
N LEU A 181 -9.09 -0.10 0.80
CA LEU A 181 -10.10 -0.51 -0.18
C LEU A 181 -11.05 0.64 -0.45
N VAL A 182 -11.30 0.91 -1.73
CA VAL A 182 -12.30 1.86 -2.18
C VAL A 182 -13.32 1.17 -3.09
N PRO A 183 -14.63 1.47 -2.96
CA PRO A 183 -15.64 0.93 -3.86
C PRO A 183 -15.35 1.27 -5.32
N ALA A 184 -15.74 0.39 -6.24
CA ALA A 184 -15.79 0.72 -7.64
C ALA A 184 -16.72 1.93 -7.87
N PRO A 185 -16.35 2.91 -8.73
CA PRO A 185 -17.23 4.00 -9.08
C PRO A 185 -18.54 3.44 -9.63
N THR A 186 -19.67 3.95 -9.15
CA THR A 186 -20.96 3.69 -9.77
C THR A 186 -20.97 4.31 -11.17
N ALA A 187 -21.37 3.52 -12.17
CA ALA A 187 -21.49 3.96 -13.57
C ALA A 187 -22.55 5.04 -13.76
#